data_AF-E5A674-F1
#
_entry.id   AF-E5A674-F1
#
_cell.length_a   1.000
_cell.length_b   1.000
_cell.length_c   1.000
_cell.angle_alpha   90.00
_cell.angle_beta   90.00
_cell.angle_gamma   90.00
#
_symmetry.space_group_name_H-M   'P 1'
#
loop_
_entity.id
_entity.type
_entity.pdbx_description
1 polymer ?
#
loop_
_entity_poly.entity_id
_entity_poly.type
_entity_poly.pdbx_seq_one_letter_code
_entity_poly.pdbx_strand_id
1 'polypeptide(L)'
;MHPSLHVHASHLANLVPLNVSAHRPHALVIAGFLDRANVPEEVVAFSACILDSLSSRFAASWRDALARSDYARELHKMLRTDASRQPVHVSPDVIVLAALSLAHGWLVDRLRSSRHWSVRESAGLFSVQEIEATKRAILSDMDYGLFRISDDLVRRRLREMQRTRPTEETAAGPASRGVKKSRSRNLSLSLAGTALWCHGVQTPEPSP
;
A
#
# COMPACT_ATOMS: atom_id res chain seq x y z
N MET A 1 -22.68 6.33 3.48
CA MET A 1 -21.22 6.33 3.28
C MET A 1 -20.75 7.77 3.27
N HIS A 2 -19.84 8.15 4.18
CA HIS A 2 -19.30 9.51 4.21
C HIS A 2 -18.34 9.74 3.02
N PRO A 3 -18.53 10.78 2.19
CA PRO A 3 -17.69 11.04 1.01
C PRO A 3 -16.22 11.30 1.37
N SER A 4 -15.95 11.84 2.56
CA SER A 4 -14.60 12.05 3.09
C SER A 4 -13.82 10.74 3.31
N LEU A 5 -14.48 9.68 3.78
CA LEU A 5 -13.85 8.39 4.04
C LEU A 5 -13.37 7.72 2.74
N HIS A 6 -14.11 7.89 1.65
CA HIS A 6 -13.73 7.32 0.36
C HIS A 6 -12.46 7.98 -0.21
N VAL A 7 -12.30 9.29 -0.03
CA VAL A 7 -11.08 10.02 -0.43
C VAL A 7 -9.88 9.52 0.37
N HIS A 8 -10.01 9.40 1.69
CA HIS A 8 -8.94 8.87 2.55
C HIS A 8 -8.60 7.42 2.21
N ALA A 9 -9.61 6.58 1.99
CA ALA A 9 -9.42 5.19 1.62
C ALA A 9 -8.70 5.04 0.26
N SER A 10 -9.08 5.86 -0.72
CA SER A 10 -8.42 5.91 -2.02
C SER A 10 -6.97 6.36 -1.89
N HIS A 11 -6.70 7.37 -1.04
CA HIS A 11 -5.35 7.82 -0.75
C HIS A 11 -4.49 6.71 -0.14
N LEU A 12 -5.00 6.00 0.88
CA LEU A 12 -4.28 4.87 1.50
C LEU A 12 -4.03 3.72 0.50
N ALA A 13 -5.01 3.38 -0.34
CA ALA A 13 -4.86 2.37 -1.38
C ALA A 13 -3.72 2.70 -2.36
N ASN A 14 -3.54 3.99 -2.66
CA ASN A 14 -2.49 4.47 -3.56
C ASN A 14 -1.08 4.38 -2.96
N LEU A 15 -0.96 4.32 -1.63
CA LEU A 15 0.32 4.25 -0.92
C LEU A 15 0.85 2.83 -0.78
N VAL A 16 0.01 1.81 -0.99
CA VAL A 16 0.47 0.41 -0.97
C VAL A 16 1.45 0.16 -2.13
N PRO A 17 2.64 -0.42 -1.89
CA PRO A 17 3.60 -0.68 -2.95
C PRO A 17 3.02 -1.56 -4.07
N LEU A 18 3.16 -1.12 -5.33
CA LEU A 18 2.54 -1.79 -6.48
C LEU A 18 3.11 -3.18 -6.79
N ASN A 19 4.30 -3.50 -6.26
CA ASN A 19 4.95 -4.80 -6.46
C ASN A 19 4.46 -5.89 -5.48
N VAL A 20 3.53 -5.55 -4.59
CA VAL A 20 2.93 -6.46 -3.60
C VAL A 20 1.98 -7.46 -4.24
N SER A 21 1.15 -7.01 -5.18
CA SER A 21 0.13 -7.82 -5.85
C SER A 21 -0.17 -7.23 -7.23
N ALA A 22 -0.60 -8.08 -8.17
CA ALA A 22 -1.11 -7.63 -9.45
C ALA A 22 -2.43 -6.84 -9.30
N HIS A 23 -3.17 -7.08 -8.21
CA HIS A 23 -4.40 -6.37 -7.89
C HIS A 23 -4.10 -5.17 -7.00
N ARG A 24 -4.78 -4.07 -7.27
CA ARG A 24 -4.73 -2.88 -6.42
C ARG A 24 -5.62 -3.05 -5.19
N PRO A 25 -5.25 -2.50 -4.02
CA PRO A 25 -6.19 -2.41 -2.90
C PRO A 25 -7.50 -1.71 -3.31
N HIS A 26 -8.62 -2.24 -2.84
CA HIS A 26 -9.94 -1.74 -3.13
C HIS A 26 -10.34 -0.63 -2.15
N ALA A 27 -10.49 0.59 -2.65
CA ALA A 27 -10.87 1.75 -1.84
C ALA A 27 -12.19 1.54 -1.07
N LEU A 28 -13.15 0.78 -1.61
CA LEU A 28 -14.40 0.47 -0.91
C LEU A 28 -14.19 -0.44 0.32
N VAL A 29 -13.30 -1.42 0.20
CA VAL A 29 -12.95 -2.33 1.31
C VAL A 29 -12.27 -1.53 2.42
N ILE A 30 -11.31 -0.68 2.05
CA ILE A 30 -10.59 0.20 2.98
C ILE A 30 -11.54 1.21 3.62
N ALA A 31 -12.46 1.81 2.86
CA ALA A 31 -13.48 2.70 3.42
C ALA A 31 -14.35 1.99 4.45
N GLY A 32 -14.68 0.71 4.22
CA GLY A 32 -15.35 -0.14 5.20
C GLY A 32 -14.53 -0.36 6.47
N PHE A 33 -13.20 -0.49 6.38
CA PHE A 33 -12.33 -0.57 7.56
C PHE A 33 -12.37 0.73 8.36
N LEU A 34 -12.26 1.87 7.69
CA LEU A 34 -12.27 3.19 8.34
C LEU A 34 -13.61 3.47 9.02
N ASP A 35 -14.72 3.14 8.36
CA ASP A 35 -16.08 3.32 8.86
C ASP A 35 -16.34 2.48 10.11
N ARG A 36 -15.94 1.18 10.10
CA ARG A 36 -16.10 0.29 11.26
C ARG A 36 -15.18 0.63 12.41
N ALA A 37 -13.92 0.98 12.09
CA ALA A 37 -12.92 1.25 13.11
C ALA A 37 -13.13 2.60 13.79
N ASN A 38 -13.85 3.53 13.13
CA ASN A 38 -14.19 4.86 13.62
C ASN A 38 -12.98 5.54 14.28
N VAL A 39 -11.86 5.56 13.55
CA VAL A 39 -10.58 6.06 14.04
C VAL A 39 -10.42 7.56 13.74
N PRO A 40 -9.71 8.32 14.60
CA PRO A 40 -9.39 9.72 14.33
C PRO A 40 -8.60 9.91 13.03
N GLU A 41 -8.73 11.06 12.38
CA GLU A 41 -8.00 11.36 11.13
C GLU A 41 -6.49 11.30 11.32
N GLU A 42 -5.99 11.58 12.53
CA GLU A 42 -4.59 11.48 12.93
C GLU A 42 -4.07 10.03 12.81
N VAL A 43 -4.89 9.04 13.18
CA VAL A 43 -4.55 7.61 13.04
C VAL A 43 -4.48 7.24 11.56
N VAL A 44 -5.40 7.76 10.75
CA VAL A 44 -5.39 7.56 9.30
C VAL A 44 -4.14 8.19 8.68
N ALA A 45 -3.78 9.42 9.06
CA ALA A 45 -2.58 10.11 8.60
C ALA A 45 -1.30 9.38 9.03
N PHE A 46 -1.24 8.87 10.26
CA PHE A 46 -0.10 8.07 10.74
C PHE A 46 0.02 6.76 9.96
N SER A 47 -1.09 6.08 9.67
CA SER A 47 -1.07 4.89 8.82
C SER A 47 -0.59 5.21 7.39
N ALA A 48 -0.93 6.38 6.85
CA ALA A 48 -0.41 6.84 5.57
C ALA A 48 1.11 7.06 5.62
N CYS A 49 1.65 7.61 6.72
CA CYS A 49 3.09 7.71 6.94
C CYS A 49 3.77 6.34 6.98
N ILE A 50 3.17 5.34 7.66
CA ILE A 50 3.67 3.96 7.68
C ILE A 50 3.75 3.42 6.26
N LEU A 51 2.66 3.50 5.49
CA LEU A 51 2.58 2.97 4.13
C LEU A 51 3.59 3.63 3.18
N ASP A 52 3.76 4.95 3.26
CA ASP A 52 4.72 5.67 2.42
C ASP A 52 6.19 5.42 2.83
N SER A 53 6.42 4.93 4.05
CA SER A 53 7.76 4.56 4.53
C SER A 53 8.17 3.13 4.13
N LEU A 54 7.25 2.34 3.55
CA LEU A 54 7.57 0.99 3.10
C LEU A 54 8.54 1.03 1.93
N SER A 55 9.57 0.19 2.00
CA SER A 55 10.62 0.12 1.01
C SER A 55 10.23 -0.76 -0.19
N SER A 56 11.05 -0.75 -1.24
CA SER A 56 10.84 -1.60 -2.41
C SER A 56 10.97 -3.10 -2.12
N ARG A 57 11.71 -3.48 -1.07
CA ARG A 57 11.89 -4.89 -0.64
C ARG A 57 10.70 -5.43 0.16
N PHE A 58 9.82 -4.55 0.66
CA PHE A 58 8.66 -4.94 1.47
C PHE A 58 7.82 -6.04 0.84
N ALA A 59 7.54 -5.97 -0.47
CA ALA A 59 6.71 -6.96 -1.15
C ALA A 59 7.29 -8.38 -1.10
N ALA A 60 8.62 -8.53 -1.10
CA ALA A 60 9.26 -9.83 -0.99
C ALA A 60 9.20 -10.37 0.45
N SER A 61 9.52 -9.54 1.45
CA SER A 61 9.48 -9.93 2.86
C SER A 61 8.06 -10.21 3.35
N TRP A 62 7.07 -9.45 2.86
CA TRP A 62 5.66 -9.68 3.18
C TRP A 62 5.15 -11.02 2.63
N ARG A 63 5.46 -11.36 1.37
CA ARG A 63 5.07 -12.67 0.79
C ARG A 63 5.75 -13.84 1.52
N ASP A 64 7.01 -13.71 1.89
CA ASP A 64 7.70 -14.71 2.72
C ASP A 64 7.06 -14.86 4.11
N ALA A 65 6.70 -13.74 4.76
CA ALA A 65 6.03 -13.76 6.06
C ALA A 65 4.66 -14.45 5.99
N LEU A 66 3.90 -14.24 4.91
CA LEU A 66 2.64 -14.93 4.66
C LEU A 66 2.86 -16.43 4.40
N ALA A 67 3.81 -16.79 3.54
CA ALA A 67 4.13 -18.19 3.25
C ALA A 67 4.54 -18.98 4.51
N ARG A 68 5.32 -18.37 5.41
CA ARG A 68 5.66 -18.98 6.71
C ARG A 68 4.45 -19.16 7.62
N SER A 69 3.53 -18.19 7.62
CA SER A 69 2.27 -18.29 8.35
C SER A 69 1.37 -19.39 7.77
N ASP A 70 1.34 -19.51 6.45
CA ASP A 70 0.60 -20.54 5.72
C ASP A 70 1.17 -21.91 5.99
N TYR A 71 2.50 -22.08 5.98
CA TYR A 71 3.14 -23.34 6.33
C TYR A 71 2.79 -23.79 7.75
N ALA A 72 2.84 -22.90 8.74
CA ALA A 72 2.43 -23.21 10.10
C ALA A 72 0.95 -23.65 10.18
N ARG A 73 0.08 -23.01 9.39
CA ARG A 73 -1.34 -23.35 9.26
C ARG A 73 -1.54 -24.69 8.55
N GLU A 74 -0.80 -24.96 7.47
CA GLU A 74 -0.85 -26.20 6.71
C GLU A 74 -0.32 -27.37 7.54
N LEU A 75 0.80 -27.22 8.26
CA LEU A 75 1.29 -28.24 9.18
C LEU A 75 0.22 -28.62 10.21
N HIS A 76 -0.43 -27.61 10.80
CA HIS A 76 -1.51 -27.82 11.76
C HIS A 76 -2.78 -28.45 11.13
N LYS A 77 -3.05 -28.20 9.84
CA LYS A 77 -4.15 -28.83 9.08
C LYS A 77 -3.80 -30.25 8.61
N MET A 78 -2.57 -30.51 8.19
CA MET A 78 -2.08 -31.83 7.79
C MET A 78 -2.09 -32.79 8.96
N LEU A 79 -1.72 -32.33 10.16
CA LEU A 79 -1.89 -33.08 11.41
C LEU A 79 -3.37 -33.36 11.75
N ARG A 80 -4.33 -32.66 11.12
CA ARG A 80 -5.77 -32.77 11.37
C ARG A 80 -6.55 -33.57 10.32
N THR A 81 -5.86 -34.16 9.32
CA THR A 81 -6.44 -34.95 8.21
C THR A 81 -7.46 -34.18 7.36
N ASP A 82 -7.20 -34.12 6.04
CA ASP A 82 -8.04 -33.50 5.00
C ASP A 82 -8.14 -31.97 4.97
N ALA A 83 -7.25 -31.32 4.20
CA ALA A 83 -7.55 -30.04 3.56
C ALA A 83 -6.75 -29.82 2.27
N SER A 84 -7.45 -29.34 1.25
CA SER A 84 -6.93 -29.01 -0.08
C SER A 84 -5.81 -27.96 -0.05
N ARG A 85 -4.75 -28.23 -0.83
CA ARG A 85 -3.61 -27.35 -1.06
C ARG A 85 -3.95 -26.33 -2.15
N GLN A 86 -4.52 -25.19 -1.77
CA GLN A 86 -4.48 -24.01 -2.65
C GLN A 86 -3.67 -22.90 -1.98
N PRO A 87 -2.72 -22.29 -2.69
CA PRO A 87 -2.01 -21.11 -2.17
C PRO A 87 -3.05 -20.02 -1.93
N VAL A 88 -3.19 -19.61 -0.68
CA VAL A 88 -4.16 -18.58 -0.28
C VAL A 88 -3.60 -17.24 -0.75
N HIS A 89 -4.19 -16.69 -1.80
CA HIS A 89 -3.89 -15.33 -2.24
C HIS A 89 -4.49 -14.33 -1.25
N VAL A 90 -3.64 -13.72 -0.43
CA VAL A 90 -4.05 -12.68 0.52
C VAL A 90 -4.18 -11.34 -0.22
N SER A 91 -5.34 -10.68 -0.11
CA SER A 91 -5.55 -9.37 -0.71
C SER A 91 -4.59 -8.31 -0.12
N PRO A 92 -4.02 -7.40 -0.95
CA PRO A 92 -3.17 -6.32 -0.44
C PRO A 92 -3.90 -5.33 0.48
N ASP A 93 -5.24 -5.37 0.56
CA ASP A 93 -6.01 -4.58 1.52
C ASP A 93 -5.59 -4.87 2.98
N VAL A 94 -5.07 -6.08 3.27
CA VAL A 94 -4.57 -6.45 4.60
C VAL A 94 -3.42 -5.56 5.06
N ILE A 95 -2.63 -5.01 4.13
CA ILE A 95 -1.50 -4.11 4.43
C ILE A 95 -2.02 -2.80 5.00
N VAL A 96 -3.09 -2.26 4.42
CA VAL A 96 -3.74 -1.05 4.93
C VAL A 96 -4.35 -1.30 6.29
N LEU A 97 -5.03 -2.44 6.47
CA LEU A 97 -5.61 -2.83 7.76
C LEU A 97 -4.53 -2.99 8.84
N ALA A 98 -3.41 -3.64 8.52
CA ALA A 98 -2.29 -3.82 9.43
C ALA A 98 -1.63 -2.48 9.81
N ALA A 99 -1.43 -1.58 8.84
CA ALA A 99 -0.92 -0.24 9.09
C ALA A 99 -1.85 0.58 10.00
N LEU A 100 -3.17 0.53 9.78
CA LEU A 100 -4.16 1.16 10.66
C LEU A 100 -4.12 0.59 12.07
N SER A 101 -3.98 -0.72 12.19
CA SER A 101 -3.90 -1.40 13.48
C SER A 101 -2.63 -1.00 14.27
N LEU A 102 -1.49 -0.85 13.59
CA LEU A 102 -0.25 -0.35 14.19
C LEU A 102 -0.37 1.12 14.58
N ALA A 103 -0.89 1.97 13.69
CA ALA A 103 -1.10 3.39 13.97
C ALA A 103 -2.02 3.62 15.17
N HIS A 104 -3.13 2.86 15.25
CA HIS A 104 -4.05 2.94 16.38
C HIS A 104 -3.37 2.49 17.68
N GLY A 105 -2.61 1.40 17.65
CA GLY A 105 -1.88 0.92 18.84
C GLY A 105 -0.73 1.83 19.27
N TRP A 106 -0.22 2.68 18.37
CA TRP A 106 0.84 3.65 18.67
C TRP A 106 0.29 4.94 19.28
N LEU A 107 -0.81 5.47 18.73
CA LEU A 107 -1.36 6.78 19.13
C LEU A 107 -2.41 6.69 20.23
N VAL A 108 -3.13 5.58 20.31
CA VAL A 108 -4.26 5.41 21.23
C VAL A 108 -3.85 4.42 22.32
N ASP A 109 -3.94 4.85 23.59
CA ASP A 109 -3.62 4.03 24.77
C ASP A 109 -4.55 2.81 24.97
N ARG A 110 -5.58 2.68 24.10
CA ARG A 110 -6.51 1.54 24.07
C ARG A 110 -6.17 0.61 22.92
N LEU A 111 -5.31 -0.37 23.17
CA LEU A 111 -4.92 -1.38 22.20
C LEU A 111 -6.12 -2.27 21.81
N ARG A 112 -6.42 -2.36 20.51
CA ARG A 112 -7.36 -3.35 19.95
C ARG A 112 -6.59 -4.61 19.56
N SER A 113 -7.02 -5.77 20.06
CA SER A 113 -6.37 -7.05 19.75
C SER A 113 -6.49 -7.40 18.26
N SER A 114 -5.58 -8.22 17.74
CA SER A 114 -5.64 -8.62 16.32
C SER A 114 -6.84 -9.48 15.98
N ARG A 115 -7.42 -10.18 16.99
CA ARG A 115 -8.74 -10.81 16.87
C ARG A 115 -9.86 -9.78 16.66
N HIS A 116 -9.79 -8.63 17.33
CA HIS A 116 -10.73 -7.54 17.13
C HIS A 116 -10.62 -6.96 15.71
N TRP A 117 -9.39 -6.71 15.24
CA TRP A 117 -9.16 -6.24 13.86
C TRP A 117 -9.62 -7.25 12.81
N SER A 118 -9.43 -8.54 13.06
CA SER A 118 -9.93 -9.62 12.20
C SER A 118 -11.46 -9.66 12.18
N VAL A 119 -12.11 -9.84 13.33
CA VAL A 119 -13.56 -10.11 13.39
C VAL A 119 -14.40 -8.85 13.17
N ARG A 120 -14.04 -7.74 13.81
CA ARG A 120 -14.86 -6.52 13.79
C ARG A 120 -14.47 -5.59 12.65
N GLU A 121 -13.20 -5.22 12.59
CA GLU A 121 -12.77 -4.17 11.65
C GLU A 121 -12.66 -4.67 10.21
N SER A 122 -12.19 -5.91 10.03
CA SER A 122 -12.17 -6.53 8.71
C SER A 122 -13.44 -7.31 8.36
N ALA A 123 -14.43 -7.38 9.26
CA ALA A 123 -15.63 -8.22 9.09
C ALA A 123 -15.31 -9.70 8.78
N GLY A 124 -14.20 -10.21 9.32
CA GLY A 124 -13.73 -11.58 9.08
C GLY A 124 -13.02 -11.81 7.74
N LEU A 125 -12.75 -10.76 6.95
CA LEU A 125 -12.06 -10.88 5.66
C LEU A 125 -10.62 -11.41 5.79
N PHE A 126 -9.95 -11.08 6.89
CA PHE A 126 -8.58 -11.53 7.15
C PHE A 126 -8.50 -12.26 8.48
N SER A 127 -7.74 -13.36 8.49
CA SER A 127 -7.43 -14.09 9.70
C SER A 127 -6.47 -13.31 10.60
N VAL A 128 -6.47 -13.64 11.89
CA VAL A 128 -5.52 -13.07 12.87
C VAL A 128 -4.07 -13.30 12.43
N GLN A 129 -3.79 -14.47 11.85
CA GLN A 129 -2.46 -14.84 11.40
C GLN A 129 -1.98 -13.97 10.23
N GLU A 130 -2.83 -13.72 9.23
CA GLU A 130 -2.51 -12.86 8.08
C GLU A 130 -2.27 -11.41 8.53
N ILE A 131 -3.09 -10.90 9.45
CA ILE A 131 -2.92 -9.57 10.03
C ILE A 131 -1.60 -9.49 10.80
N GLU A 132 -1.31 -10.45 11.66
CA GLU A 132 -0.09 -10.49 12.49
C GLU A 132 1.18 -10.67 11.65
N ALA A 133 1.14 -11.54 10.63
CA ALA A 133 2.24 -11.71 9.69
C ALA A 133 2.52 -10.40 8.94
N THR A 134 1.46 -9.70 8.50
CA THR A 134 1.59 -8.42 7.81
C THR A 134 2.12 -7.32 8.73
N LYS A 135 1.65 -7.24 9.98
CA LYS A 135 2.21 -6.31 10.98
C LYS A 135 3.70 -6.53 11.20
N ARG A 136 4.13 -7.78 11.38
CA ARG A 136 5.55 -8.13 11.54
C ARG A 136 6.35 -7.77 10.30
N ALA A 137 5.83 -7.99 9.10
CA ALA A 137 6.50 -7.62 7.86
C ALA A 137 6.68 -6.09 7.74
N ILE A 138 5.65 -5.30 8.07
CA ILE A 138 5.71 -3.82 8.09
C ILE A 138 6.77 -3.37 9.09
N LEU A 139 6.69 -3.85 10.33
CA LEU A 139 7.63 -3.46 11.39
C LEU A 139 9.06 -3.86 11.04
N SER A 140 9.27 -5.07 10.51
CA SER A 140 10.59 -5.53 10.09
C SER A 140 11.16 -4.71 8.95
N ASP A 141 10.34 -4.26 7.99
CA ASP A 141 10.83 -3.44 6.87
C ASP A 141 11.27 -2.05 7.32
N MET A 142 10.58 -1.51 8.34
CA MET A 142 10.87 -0.23 8.97
C MET A 142 11.92 -0.31 10.10
N ASP A 143 12.60 -1.45 10.27
CA ASP A 143 13.53 -1.73 11.37
C ASP A 143 12.92 -1.46 12.76
N TYR A 144 11.63 -1.74 12.93
CA TYR A 144 10.81 -1.46 14.12
C TYR A 144 10.77 0.03 14.52
N GLY A 145 11.16 0.92 13.61
CA GLY A 145 11.32 2.36 13.85
C GLY A 145 10.05 3.18 13.68
N LEU A 146 8.92 2.79 14.27
CA LEU A 146 7.68 3.62 14.21
C LEU A 146 7.89 5.02 14.80
N PHE A 147 8.76 5.16 15.81
CA PHE A 147 9.13 6.44 16.42
C PHE A 147 9.80 7.43 15.42
N ARG A 148 10.29 6.95 14.27
CA ARG A 148 10.84 7.81 13.22
C ARG A 148 9.76 8.64 12.53
N ILE A 149 8.49 8.25 12.65
CA ILE A 149 7.35 9.03 12.20
C ILE A 149 7.10 10.11 13.25
N SER A 150 7.61 11.32 12.99
CA SER A 150 7.41 12.47 13.87
C SER A 150 5.98 13.01 13.78
N ASP A 151 5.52 13.65 14.84
CA ASP A 151 4.20 14.29 14.88
C ASP A 151 4.05 15.37 13.78
N ASP A 152 5.13 16.08 13.45
CA ASP A 152 5.14 17.05 12.36
C ASP A 152 4.92 16.42 10.98
N LEU A 153 5.42 15.19 10.76
CA LEU A 153 5.15 14.43 9.54
C LEU A 153 3.68 14.05 9.47
N VAL A 154 3.10 13.60 10.58
CA VAL A 154 1.67 13.23 10.69
C VAL A 154 0.78 14.44 10.44
N ARG A 155 1.04 15.58 11.09
CA ARG A 155 0.29 16.83 10.85
C ARG A 155 0.41 17.30 9.40
N ARG A 156 1.58 17.14 8.77
CA ARG A 156 1.77 17.46 7.36
C ARG A 156 0.90 16.56 6.47
N ARG A 157 0.93 15.24 6.70
CA ARG A 157 0.08 14.28 5.99
C ARG A 157 -1.41 14.57 6.18
N LEU A 158 -1.83 14.88 7.40
CA LEU A 158 -3.21 15.25 7.71
C LEU A 158 -3.66 16.46 6.89
N ARG A 159 -2.85 17.53 6.84
CA ARG A 159 -3.14 18.71 6.02
C ARG A 159 -3.18 18.40 4.52
N GLU A 160 -2.34 17.48 4.02
CA GLU A 160 -2.40 17.03 2.62
C GLU A 160 -3.71 16.31 2.32
N MET A 161 -4.14 15.41 3.21
CA MET A 161 -5.41 14.67 3.06
C MET A 161 -6.63 15.58 3.15
N GLN A 162 -6.60 16.59 4.02
CA GLN A 162 -7.68 17.58 4.15
C GLN A 162 -7.78 18.49 2.92
N ARG A 163 -6.66 18.85 2.28
CA ARG A 163 -6.66 19.64 1.03
C ARG A 163 -7.21 18.87 -0.17
N THR A 164 -7.15 17.55 -0.14
CA THR A 164 -7.77 16.70 -1.18
C THR A 164 -9.26 16.48 -0.97
N ARG A 165 -9.88 17.07 0.06
CA ARG A 165 -11.33 17.18 0.11
C ARG A 165 -11.75 18.06 -1.06
N PRO A 166 -12.58 17.58 -2.01
CA PRO A 166 -13.23 18.49 -2.93
C PRO A 166 -14.11 19.39 -2.08
N THR A 167 -13.67 20.64 -1.89
CA THR A 167 -14.56 21.71 -1.52
C THR A 167 -15.63 21.72 -2.60
N GLU A 168 -16.87 21.43 -2.23
CA GLU A 168 -18.00 21.83 -3.05
C GLU A 168 -17.80 23.34 -3.31
N GLU A 169 -17.74 23.70 -4.60
CA GLU A 169 -17.71 25.07 -5.14
C GLU A 169 -16.38 25.86 -4.99
N THR A 170 -15.54 25.87 -6.05
CA THR A 170 -15.27 27.05 -6.92
C THR A 170 -14.02 26.82 -7.79
N ALA A 171 -14.22 26.96 -9.10
CA ALA A 171 -13.31 27.15 -10.24
C ALA A 171 -11.76 26.99 -10.12
N ALA A 172 -11.25 26.13 -11.02
CA ALA A 172 -10.08 26.30 -11.90
C ALA A 172 -8.67 26.58 -11.32
N GLY A 173 -7.79 25.59 -11.48
CA GLY A 173 -6.32 25.77 -11.50
C GLY A 173 -5.57 24.43 -11.64
N PRO A 174 -4.58 24.28 -12.55
CA PRO A 174 -3.98 22.97 -12.84
C PRO A 174 -2.93 22.61 -11.79
N ALA A 175 -3.18 21.52 -11.05
CA ALA A 175 -2.23 20.97 -10.09
C ALA A 175 -1.16 20.10 -10.79
N SER A 176 0.10 20.47 -10.60
CA SER A 176 1.28 19.72 -11.03
C SER A 176 1.36 18.36 -10.31
N ARG A 177 1.26 17.28 -11.09
CA ARG A 177 1.46 15.91 -10.61
C ARG A 177 2.96 15.65 -10.44
N GLY A 178 3.40 15.59 -9.19
CA GLY A 178 4.70 15.00 -8.82
C GLY A 178 4.69 13.49 -9.03
N VAL A 179 5.03 13.05 -10.24
CA VAL A 179 5.28 11.65 -10.56
C VAL A 179 6.59 11.22 -9.87
N LYS A 180 6.51 10.29 -8.92
CA LYS A 180 7.68 9.57 -8.39
C LYS A 180 8.38 8.88 -9.57
N LYS A 181 9.52 9.42 -10.02
CA LYS A 181 10.34 8.88 -11.11
C LYS A 181 10.97 7.55 -10.67
N SER A 182 10.39 6.45 -11.10
CA SER A 182 11.07 5.15 -11.12
C SER A 182 12.17 5.20 -12.17
N ARG A 183 13.44 5.06 -11.75
CA ARG A 183 14.59 4.85 -12.63
C ARG A 183 14.50 3.45 -13.24
N SER A 184 13.79 3.30 -14.36
CA SER A 184 13.97 2.14 -15.23
C SER A 184 15.16 2.40 -16.15
N ARG A 185 16.23 1.62 -16.00
CA ARG A 185 17.30 1.52 -16.99
C ARG A 185 16.78 0.62 -18.11
N ASN A 186 16.29 1.23 -19.19
CA ASN A 186 15.96 0.49 -20.40
C ASN A 186 17.22 0.44 -21.29
N LEU A 187 17.91 -0.70 -21.29
CA LEU A 187 18.81 -1.08 -22.37
C LEU A 187 17.95 -1.75 -23.45
N SER A 188 17.53 -0.97 -24.44
CA SER A 188 16.93 -1.51 -25.67
C SER A 188 18.00 -1.49 -26.77
N LEU A 189 18.56 -2.67 -27.05
CA LEU A 189 19.29 -2.97 -28.28
C LEU A 189 18.30 -2.86 -29.45
N SER A 190 18.40 -1.78 -30.22
CA SER A 190 17.66 -1.58 -31.47
C SER A 190 18.54 -2.03 -32.63
N LEU A 191 18.38 -3.27 -33.08
CA LEU A 191 18.93 -3.75 -34.34
C LEU A 191 17.85 -3.64 -35.42
N ALA A 192 18.21 -2.90 -36.47
CA ALA A 192 17.65 -2.93 -37.83
C ALA A 192 16.16 -2.59 -38.00
N GLY A 193 15.92 -1.41 -38.58
CA GLY A 193 14.83 -1.26 -39.53
C GLY A 193 14.03 0.02 -39.38
N THR A 194 14.17 0.87 -40.39
CA THR A 194 13.23 1.92 -40.82
C THR A 194 13.50 3.33 -40.28
N ALA A 195 13.91 4.17 -41.22
CA ALA A 195 14.38 5.55 -41.06
C ALA A 195 13.31 6.52 -40.54
N LEU A 196 13.74 7.48 -39.73
CA LEU A 196 12.99 8.69 -39.42
C LEU A 196 13.71 9.89 -40.02
N TRP A 197 13.01 10.53 -40.95
CA TRP A 197 13.41 11.72 -41.68
C TRP A 197 13.23 12.94 -40.80
N CYS A 198 14.30 13.67 -40.52
CA CYS A 198 14.25 14.99 -39.88
C CYS A 198 15.32 15.90 -40.51
N HIS A 199 14.87 17.03 -41.07
CA HIS A 199 15.63 18.15 -41.65
C HIS A 199 16.29 17.94 -43.03
N GLY A 200 15.47 17.98 -44.08
CA GLY A 200 15.87 17.77 -45.48
C GLY A 200 16.87 18.77 -46.05
N VAL A 201 18.16 18.45 -45.92
CA VAL A 201 19.12 18.35 -47.05
C VAL A 201 20.18 17.30 -46.65
N GLN A 202 20.27 16.22 -47.44
CA GLN A 202 21.32 15.22 -47.39
C GLN A 202 22.40 15.66 -48.40
N THR A 203 23.58 16.08 -47.93
CA THR A 203 24.76 16.17 -48.80
C THR A 203 25.42 14.80 -48.86
N PRO A 204 25.46 14.11 -50.01
CA PRO A 204 26.29 12.92 -50.18
C PRO A 204 27.76 13.33 -50.28
N GLU A 205 28.61 12.67 -49.50
CA GLU A 205 30.04 12.58 -49.76
C GLU A 205 30.25 11.74 -51.03
N PRO A 206 31.11 12.17 -51.97
CA PRO A 206 31.71 11.24 -52.92
C PRO A 206 33.21 11.10 -52.64
N SER A 207 33.63 9.92 -52.17
CA SER A 207 34.97 9.38 -52.43
C SER A 207 35.06 8.92 -53.90
N PRO A 208 36.25 8.91 -54.51
CA PRO A 208 37.33 7.99 -54.13
C PRO A 208 38.60 8.67 -53.60
#